data_AF-A0A432HGL8-F1
#
_entry.id   AF-A0A432HGL8-F1
#
_cell.length_a   1.000
_cell.length_b   1.000
_cell.length_c   1.000
_cell.angle_alpha   90.00
_cell.angle_beta   90.00
_cell.angle_gamma   90.00
#
_symmetry.space_group_name_H-M   'P 1'
#
loop_
_entity.id
_entity.type
_entity.pdbx_description
1 polymer ?
#
loop_
_entity_poly.entity_id
_entity_poly.type
_entity_poly.pdbx_seq_one_letter_code
_entity_poly.pdbx_strand_id
1 'polypeptide(L)'
;MEGAWDVPRALSLPGLAESLGVVRSALHTPLSALEAEGHVTTRSTHVIGGGSRRRTVVHITGSGREALSGYGAPPTARRGRRFGPLPDAIALHGRDDDTSALSSSLLGGSSIILSGLPGIGKSCLARAAAEEALAKGWTVRWASCNADTDAAAIGEMWLGGGSPSSVSAIAAAA
;
A
#
# COMPACT_ATOMS: atom_id res chain seq x y z
N MET A 1 -34.20 9.88 -1.25
CA MET A 1 -32.92 10.06 -1.98
C MET A 1 -33.25 10.23 -3.46
N GLU A 2 -33.67 11.44 -3.84
CA GLU A 2 -33.95 11.83 -5.22
C GLU A 2 -32.71 12.52 -5.80
N GLY A 3 -32.34 12.19 -7.05
CA GLY A 3 -31.34 12.94 -7.82
C GLY A 3 -30.27 12.05 -8.46
N ALA A 4 -30.23 12.09 -9.79
CA ALA A 4 -29.30 11.37 -10.65
C ALA A 4 -27.88 11.97 -10.61
N TRP A 5 -27.16 11.73 -9.51
CA TRP A 5 -25.75 12.09 -9.43
C TRP A 5 -24.89 10.91 -9.91
N ASP A 6 -23.97 11.20 -10.83
CA ASP A 6 -22.92 10.28 -11.20
C ASP A 6 -22.10 9.93 -9.96
N VAL A 7 -21.88 8.65 -9.75
CA VAL A 7 -21.18 8.15 -8.56
C VAL A 7 -19.75 7.74 -8.90
N PRO A 8 -18.80 7.91 -7.97
CA PRO A 8 -17.43 7.46 -8.17
C PRO A 8 -17.35 5.96 -8.48
N ARG A 9 -16.43 5.60 -9.39
CA ARG A 9 -16.18 4.21 -9.77
C ARG A 9 -15.82 3.31 -8.60
N ALA A 10 -15.19 3.84 -7.57
CA ALA A 10 -14.85 3.12 -6.34
C ALA A 10 -16.07 2.49 -5.64
N LEU A 11 -17.28 3.04 -5.82
CA LEU A 11 -18.51 2.49 -5.23
C LEU A 11 -19.21 1.45 -6.13
N SER A 12 -18.74 1.28 -7.36
CA SER A 12 -19.29 0.30 -8.30
C SER A 12 -18.76 -1.10 -8.01
N LEU A 13 -19.53 -2.14 -8.35
CA LEU A 13 -19.09 -3.54 -8.18
C LEU A 13 -17.71 -3.83 -8.82
N PRO A 14 -17.40 -3.35 -10.04
CA PRO A 14 -16.04 -3.45 -10.58
C PRO A 14 -14.98 -2.74 -9.74
N GLY A 15 -15.26 -1.52 -9.26
CA GLY A 15 -14.32 -0.75 -8.45
C GLY A 15 -14.03 -1.40 -7.10
N LEU A 16 -15.06 -1.94 -6.45
CA LEU A 16 -14.91 -2.70 -5.20
C LEU A 16 -14.04 -3.95 -5.42
N ALA A 17 -14.32 -4.71 -6.47
CA ALA A 17 -13.56 -5.93 -6.78
C ALA A 17 -12.07 -5.64 -7.00
N GLU A 18 -11.76 -4.59 -7.78
CA GLU A 18 -10.39 -4.15 -8.02
C GLU A 18 -9.70 -3.66 -6.74
N SER A 19 -10.39 -2.86 -5.93
CA SER A 19 -9.82 -2.35 -4.67
C SER A 19 -9.52 -3.44 -3.65
N LEU A 20 -10.31 -4.53 -3.66
CA LEU A 20 -10.16 -5.67 -2.77
C LEU A 20 -9.25 -6.76 -3.34
N GLY A 21 -8.81 -6.64 -4.60
CA GLY A 21 -8.00 -7.66 -5.27
C GLY A 21 -8.73 -8.98 -5.50
N VAL A 22 -10.06 -8.96 -5.65
CA VAL A 22 -10.89 -10.16 -5.84
C VAL A 22 -11.63 -10.13 -7.19
N VAL A 23 -12.09 -11.30 -7.63
CA VAL A 23 -12.97 -11.39 -8.81
C VAL A 23 -14.38 -10.86 -8.47
N ARG A 24 -15.05 -10.21 -9.43
CA ARG A 24 -16.38 -9.60 -9.23
C ARG A 24 -17.42 -10.58 -8.69
N SER A 25 -17.39 -11.84 -9.13
CA SER A 25 -18.32 -12.88 -8.68
C SER A 25 -18.16 -13.22 -7.19
N ALA A 26 -16.95 -13.08 -6.62
CA ALA A 26 -16.69 -13.34 -5.21
C ALA A 26 -17.42 -12.34 -4.29
N LEU A 27 -17.80 -11.16 -4.82
CA LEU A 27 -18.53 -10.15 -4.07
C LEU A 27 -20.04 -10.39 -4.02
N HIS A 28 -20.59 -11.29 -4.84
CA HIS A 28 -22.04 -11.47 -4.91
C HIS A 28 -22.60 -11.99 -3.57
N THR A 29 -22.08 -13.12 -3.08
CA THR A 29 -22.53 -13.73 -1.83
C THR A 29 -22.45 -12.77 -0.63
N PRO A 30 -21.29 -12.11 -0.34
CA PRO A 30 -21.21 -11.21 0.79
C PRO A 30 -22.09 -9.95 0.63
N LEU A 31 -22.20 -9.38 -0.58
CA LEU A 31 -23.06 -8.21 -0.78
C LEU A 31 -24.54 -8.54 -0.62
N SER A 32 -24.98 -9.71 -1.09
CA SER A 32 -26.37 -10.15 -0.89
C SER A 32 -26.70 -10.39 0.58
N ALA A 33 -25.76 -10.92 1.36
CA ALA A 33 -25.93 -11.07 2.81
C ALA A 33 -26.05 -9.71 3.51
N LEU A 34 -25.14 -8.78 3.20
CA LEU A 34 -25.17 -7.42 3.76
C LEU A 34 -26.42 -6.64 3.36
N GLU A 35 -26.95 -6.86 2.16
CA GLU A 35 -28.19 -6.24 1.70
C GLU A 35 -29.41 -6.85 2.40
N ALA A 36 -29.43 -8.16 2.62
CA ALA A 36 -30.48 -8.85 3.37
C ALA A 36 -30.54 -8.41 4.85
N GLU A 37 -29.38 -8.13 5.44
CA GLU A 37 -29.26 -7.56 6.81
C GLU A 37 -29.54 -6.04 6.84
N GLY A 38 -29.78 -5.42 5.68
CA GLY A 38 -30.06 -3.99 5.56
C GLY A 38 -28.85 -3.09 5.82
N HIS A 39 -27.62 -3.64 5.82
CA HIS A 39 -26.37 -2.90 6.03
C HIS A 39 -25.90 -2.16 4.77
N VAL A 40 -26.25 -2.66 3.59
CA VAL A 40 -25.99 -1.99 2.32
C VAL A 40 -27.26 -1.94 1.46
N THR A 41 -27.27 -1.03 0.50
CA THR A 41 -28.28 -0.96 -0.55
C THR A 41 -27.59 -0.90 -1.90
N THR A 42 -28.11 -1.64 -2.87
CA THR A 42 -27.61 -1.60 -4.24
C THR A 42 -28.54 -0.81 -5.15
N ARG A 43 -27.95 -0.08 -6.11
CA ARG A 43 -28.71 0.55 -7.19
C ARG A 43 -27.91 0.56 -8.49
N SER A 44 -28.61 0.50 -9.61
CA SER A 44 -27.99 0.68 -10.94
C SER A 44 -27.94 2.16 -11.28
N THR A 45 -26.78 2.72 -11.63
CA THR A 45 -26.63 4.15 -11.98
C THR A 45 -25.40 4.40 -12.86
N HIS A 46 -25.30 5.61 -13.43
CA HIS A 46 -24.10 6.05 -14.12
C HIS A 46 -22.96 6.27 -13.13
N VAL A 47 -21.77 5.91 -13.58
CA VAL A 47 -20.54 5.95 -12.80
C VAL A 47 -19.53 6.77 -13.58
N ILE A 48 -18.85 7.69 -12.90
CA ILE A 48 -17.84 8.58 -13.50
C ILE A 48 -16.73 7.72 -14.12
N GLY A 49 -16.46 7.91 -15.42
CA GLY A 49 -15.48 7.11 -16.17
C GLY A 49 -15.91 5.66 -16.45
N GLY A 50 -17.18 5.29 -16.20
CA GLY A 50 -17.72 3.93 -16.37
C GLY A 50 -18.22 3.60 -17.77
N GLY A 51 -18.14 4.56 -18.70
CA GLY A 51 -18.73 4.51 -20.05
C GLY A 51 -20.26 4.69 -20.04
N SER A 52 -20.90 4.37 -21.17
CA SER A 52 -22.37 4.50 -21.33
C SER A 52 -23.19 3.49 -20.54
N ARG A 53 -22.55 2.44 -19.99
CA ARG A 53 -23.24 1.37 -19.28
C ARG A 53 -23.41 1.71 -17.80
N ARG A 54 -24.66 1.72 -17.34
CA ARG A 54 -24.99 1.78 -15.90
C ARG A 54 -24.37 0.61 -15.15
N ARG A 55 -23.89 0.87 -13.95
CA ARG A 55 -23.24 -0.11 -13.07
C ARG A 55 -24.01 -0.24 -11.77
N THR A 56 -23.97 -1.45 -11.20
CA THR A 56 -24.40 -1.68 -9.82
C THR A 56 -23.43 -0.98 -8.89
N VAL A 57 -23.98 -0.10 -8.06
CA VAL A 57 -23.27 0.68 -7.04
C VAL A 57 -23.82 0.28 -5.68
N VAL A 58 -22.92 0.16 -4.71
CA VAL A 58 -23.22 -0.27 -3.35
C VAL A 58 -23.11 0.94 -2.42
N HIS A 59 -24.13 1.16 -1.60
CA HIS A 59 -24.16 2.23 -0.61
C HIS A 59 -24.36 1.65 0.79
N ILE A 60 -23.55 2.07 1.75
CA ILE A 60 -23.75 1.72 3.16
C ILE A 60 -24.95 2.47 3.75
N THR A 61 -25.81 1.77 4.45
CA THR A 61 -26.99 2.33 5.12
C THR A 61 -26.61 2.98 6.46
N GLY A 62 -27.59 3.60 7.13
CA GLY A 62 -27.43 4.05 8.52
C GLY A 62 -27.10 2.88 9.45
N SER A 63 -27.91 1.82 9.41
CA SER A 63 -27.70 0.60 10.20
C SER A 63 -26.38 -0.09 9.87
N GLY A 64 -25.92 -0.06 8.61
CA GLY A 64 -24.59 -0.57 8.25
C GLY A 64 -23.45 0.22 8.90
N ARG A 65 -23.58 1.56 9.00
CA ARG A 65 -22.60 2.40 9.71
C ARG A 65 -22.63 2.15 11.22
N GLU A 66 -23.79 1.97 11.80
CA GLU A 66 -23.94 1.62 13.22
C GLU A 66 -23.35 0.25 13.52
N ALA A 67 -23.61 -0.76 12.67
CA ALA A 67 -23.01 -2.08 12.80
C ALA A 67 -21.47 -2.01 12.78
N LEU A 68 -20.87 -1.19 11.90
CA LEU A 68 -19.42 -0.96 11.86
C LEU A 68 -18.86 -0.38 13.17
N SER A 69 -19.63 0.41 13.92
CA SER A 69 -19.15 0.98 15.19
C SER A 69 -18.81 -0.11 16.23
N GLY A 70 -19.46 -1.27 16.15
CA GLY A 70 -19.16 -2.45 16.97
C GLY A 70 -17.92 -3.24 16.54
N TYR A 71 -17.41 -3.02 15.32
CA TYR A 71 -16.26 -3.74 14.78
C TYR A 71 -14.89 -3.10 15.12
N GLY A 72 -14.87 -2.03 15.91
CA GLY A 72 -13.65 -1.29 16.23
C GLY A 72 -13.06 -0.56 15.01
N ALA A 73 -11.94 0.14 15.20
CA ALA A 73 -11.20 0.68 14.06
C ALA A 73 -10.73 -0.49 13.17
N PRO A 74 -10.71 -0.33 11.83
CA PRO A 74 -10.12 -1.34 10.96
C PRO A 74 -8.73 -1.70 11.51
N PRO A 75 -8.33 -2.99 11.48
CA PRO A 75 -7.02 -3.38 11.96
C PRO A 75 -5.98 -2.48 11.30
N THR A 76 -5.18 -1.79 12.11
CA THR A 76 -4.09 -0.94 11.61
C THR A 76 -3.34 -1.76 10.57
N ALA A 77 -3.23 -1.23 9.34
CA ALA A 77 -2.47 -1.89 8.27
C ALA A 77 -1.18 -2.44 8.88
N ARG A 78 -0.99 -3.75 8.78
CA ARG A 78 0.14 -4.42 9.44
C ARG A 78 1.39 -3.71 8.98
N ARG A 79 2.08 -3.01 9.89
CA ARG A 79 3.33 -2.34 9.56
C ARG A 79 4.27 -3.38 8.96
N GLY A 80 4.94 -2.98 7.89
CA GLY A 80 5.86 -3.80 7.13
C GLY A 80 7.01 -4.35 7.97
N ARG A 81 7.70 -5.35 7.43
CA ARG A 81 8.89 -5.93 8.07
C ARG A 81 10.13 -5.15 7.65
N ARG A 82 11.04 -4.91 8.60
CA ARG A 82 12.35 -4.31 8.33
C ARG A 82 13.44 -5.34 8.55
N PHE A 83 14.42 -5.38 7.64
CA PHE A 83 15.63 -6.17 7.75
C PHE A 83 16.87 -5.31 7.51
N GLY A 84 17.98 -5.69 8.13
CA GLY A 84 19.24 -4.98 8.06
C GLY A 84 19.32 -3.72 8.93
N PRO A 85 20.45 -3.01 8.87
CA PRO A 85 20.73 -1.86 9.72
C PRO A 85 20.03 -0.59 9.22
N LEU A 86 18.70 -0.63 9.15
CA LEU A 86 17.88 0.53 8.80
C LEU A 86 18.11 1.65 9.84
N PRO A 87 18.58 2.84 9.43
CA PRO A 87 18.85 3.94 10.35
C PRO A 87 17.61 4.39 11.12
N ASP A 88 17.79 5.10 12.23
CA ASP A 88 16.66 5.70 12.93
C ASP A 88 16.00 6.81 12.11
N ALA A 89 14.71 6.99 12.30
CA ALA A 89 13.98 8.08 11.66
C ALA A 89 14.38 9.42 12.29
N ILE A 90 14.57 10.42 11.45
CA ILE A 90 14.77 11.81 11.87
C ILE A 90 13.70 12.70 11.24
N ALA A 91 13.39 13.82 11.89
CA ALA A 91 12.51 14.81 11.30
C ALA A 91 13.19 15.47 10.09
N LEU A 92 12.52 15.42 8.93
CA LEU A 92 12.93 16.16 7.74
C LEU A 92 12.11 17.45 7.67
N HIS A 93 12.79 18.58 7.43
CA HIS A 93 12.15 19.88 7.32
C HIS A 93 12.36 20.44 5.91
N GLY A 94 11.28 20.94 5.30
CA GLY A 94 11.34 21.57 3.96
C GLY A 94 11.64 20.61 2.81
N ARG A 95 11.40 19.30 3.00
CA ARG A 95 11.62 18.26 1.98
C ARG A 95 10.38 17.40 1.73
N ASP A 96 9.21 17.97 1.97
CA ASP A 96 7.94 17.25 1.83
C ASP A 96 7.72 16.82 0.37
N ASP A 97 8.00 17.71 -0.58
CA ASP A 97 7.89 17.44 -2.02
C ASP A 97 8.86 16.34 -2.48
N ASP A 98 10.14 16.45 -2.08
CA ASP A 98 11.16 15.44 -2.39
C ASP A 98 10.78 14.05 -1.85
N THR A 99 10.26 14.02 -0.61
CA THR A 99 9.86 12.78 0.06
C THR A 99 8.66 12.17 -0.65
N SER A 100 7.64 12.98 -0.95
CA SER A 100 6.43 12.54 -1.65
C SER A 100 6.73 12.00 -3.06
N ALA A 101 7.58 12.70 -3.81
CA ALA A 101 8.01 12.29 -5.14
C ALA A 101 8.82 10.97 -5.10
N LEU A 102 9.77 10.87 -4.16
CA LEU A 102 10.58 9.67 -3.97
C LEU A 102 9.71 8.47 -3.60
N SER A 103 8.86 8.60 -2.59
CA SER A 103 7.99 7.50 -2.15
C SER A 103 7.00 7.08 -3.24
N SER A 104 6.40 8.04 -3.94
CA SER A 104 5.45 7.72 -5.03
C SER A 104 6.13 6.96 -6.16
N SER A 105 7.33 7.38 -6.58
CA SER A 105 8.09 6.70 -7.63
C SER A 105 8.54 5.30 -7.19
N LEU A 106 9.04 5.17 -5.94
CA LEU A 106 9.48 3.90 -5.37
C LEU A 106 8.33 2.90 -5.25
N LEU A 107 7.20 3.32 -4.67
CA LEU A 107 6.01 2.48 -4.49
C LEU A 107 5.31 2.18 -5.82
N GLY A 108 5.52 3.02 -6.84
CA GLY A 108 5.13 2.76 -8.23
C GLY A 108 5.99 1.70 -8.93
N GLY A 109 7.02 1.15 -8.27
CA GLY A 109 7.89 0.10 -8.80
C GLY A 109 9.13 0.61 -9.54
N SER A 110 9.45 1.90 -9.44
CA SER A 110 10.66 2.46 -10.06
C SER A 110 11.91 2.17 -9.23
N SER A 111 13.05 2.03 -9.89
CA SER A 111 14.37 2.04 -9.25
C SER A 111 14.97 3.45 -9.29
N ILE A 112 15.55 3.90 -8.17
CA ILE A 112 15.94 5.29 -7.96
C ILE A 112 17.37 5.36 -7.42
N ILE A 113 18.17 6.25 -8.01
CA ILE A 113 19.51 6.59 -7.51
C ILE A 113 19.46 7.99 -6.91
N LEU A 114 19.73 8.10 -5.60
CA LEU A 114 19.86 9.38 -4.92
C LEU A 114 21.33 9.83 -4.96
N SER A 115 21.60 10.91 -5.71
CA SER A 115 22.93 11.52 -5.83
C SER A 115 22.98 12.88 -5.14
N GLY A 116 24.20 13.37 -4.86
CA GLY A 116 24.41 14.66 -4.20
C GLY A 116 25.60 14.67 -3.25
N LEU A 117 25.94 15.85 -2.74
CA LEU A 117 27.10 16.07 -1.86
C LEU A 117 27.05 15.17 -0.60
N PRO A 118 28.21 14.77 -0.04
CA PRO A 118 28.27 14.16 1.29
C PRO A 118 27.55 15.03 2.33
N GLY A 119 26.85 14.40 3.27
CA GLY A 119 26.14 15.12 4.34
C GLY A 119 24.82 15.81 3.96
N ILE A 120 24.45 15.88 2.67
CA ILE A 120 23.22 16.57 2.23
C ILE A 120 21.90 15.87 2.66
N GLY A 121 21.98 14.75 3.37
CA GLY A 121 20.81 14.03 3.90
C GLY A 121 20.19 12.98 2.96
N LYS A 122 20.95 12.42 2.00
CA LYS A 122 20.46 11.38 1.06
C LYS A 122 19.91 10.15 1.79
N SER A 123 20.66 9.63 2.76
CA SER A 123 20.24 8.47 3.54
C SER A 123 19.01 8.77 4.40
N CYS A 124 18.88 10.01 4.89
CA CYS A 124 17.70 10.45 5.65
C CYS A 124 16.45 10.51 4.76
N LEU A 125 16.61 11.00 3.51
CA LEU A 125 15.53 11.02 2.53
C LEU A 125 15.11 9.59 2.12
N ALA A 126 16.07 8.72 1.83
CA ALA A 126 15.80 7.29 1.58
C ALA A 126 15.11 6.61 2.77
N ARG A 127 15.51 6.97 4.00
CA ARG A 127 14.91 6.47 5.24
C ARG A 127 13.46 6.93 5.39
N ALA A 128 13.11 8.14 4.97
CA ALA A 128 11.73 8.61 4.98
C ALA A 128 10.84 7.83 4.00
N ALA A 129 11.32 7.58 2.77
CA ALA A 129 10.61 6.74 1.81
C ALA A 129 10.44 5.29 2.30
N ALA A 130 11.46 4.74 2.97
CA ALA A 130 11.37 3.44 3.63
C ALA A 130 10.32 3.41 4.75
N GLU A 131 10.15 4.50 5.51
CA GLU A 131 9.08 4.57 6.52
C GLU A 131 7.70 4.50 5.88
N GLU A 132 7.50 5.21 4.77
CA GLU A 132 6.23 5.19 4.06
C GLU A 132 5.93 3.79 3.50
N ALA A 133 6.94 3.10 2.95
CA ALA A 133 6.81 1.72 2.51
C ALA A 133 6.42 0.78 3.67
N LEU A 134 7.09 0.91 4.83
CA LEU A 134 6.74 0.16 6.03
C LEU A 134 5.32 0.48 6.53
N ALA A 135 4.91 1.74 6.52
CA ALA A 135 3.56 2.15 6.92
C ALA A 135 2.48 1.56 6.00
N LYS A 136 2.81 1.33 4.72
CA LYS A 136 1.95 0.66 3.73
C LYS A 136 2.06 -0.88 3.75
N GLY A 137 2.79 -1.44 4.71
CA GLY A 137 2.90 -2.88 4.91
C GLY A 137 3.96 -3.59 4.05
N TRP A 138 4.82 -2.86 3.34
CA TRP A 138 5.85 -3.44 2.49
C TRP A 138 7.01 -3.98 3.32
N THR A 139 7.66 -5.02 2.84
CA THR A 139 8.93 -5.46 3.41
C THR A 139 10.06 -4.56 2.92
N VAL A 140 10.81 -3.97 3.84
CA VAL A 140 12.00 -3.16 3.54
C VAL A 140 13.24 -3.93 3.97
N ARG A 141 14.17 -4.13 3.03
CA ARG A 141 15.50 -4.65 3.30
C ARG A 141 16.53 -3.56 3.06
N TRP A 142 17.30 -3.25 4.08
CA TRP A 142 18.30 -2.19 4.04
C TRP A 142 19.70 -2.80 4.11
N ALA A 143 20.60 -2.32 3.26
CA ALA A 143 22.02 -2.62 3.33
C ALA A 143 22.81 -1.30 3.37
N SER A 144 23.75 -1.20 4.31
CA SER A 144 24.70 -0.10 4.39
C SER A 144 26.03 -0.59 3.86
N CYS A 145 26.43 -0.13 2.67
CA CYS A 145 27.63 -0.61 1.99
C CYS A 145 28.77 0.41 2.06
N ASN A 146 29.99 -0.10 2.14
CA ASN A 146 31.25 0.62 2.00
C ASN A 146 32.14 -0.09 0.95
N ALA A 147 33.40 0.32 0.83
CA ALA A 147 34.33 -0.24 -0.16
C ALA A 147 34.61 -1.74 0.04
N ASP A 148 34.45 -2.24 1.26
CA ASP A 148 34.74 -3.64 1.63
C ASP A 148 33.47 -4.50 1.69
N THR A 149 32.31 -3.95 1.31
CA THR A 149 31.04 -4.69 1.37
C THR A 149 30.84 -5.52 0.11
N ASP A 150 30.77 -6.84 0.28
CA ASP A 150 30.49 -7.79 -0.79
C ASP A 150 29.03 -8.28 -0.78
N ALA A 151 28.71 -9.19 -1.71
CA ALA A 151 27.37 -9.76 -1.81
C ALA A 151 26.97 -10.56 -0.56
N ALA A 152 27.90 -11.29 0.06
CA ALA A 152 27.63 -12.09 1.24
C ALA A 152 27.25 -11.19 2.44
N ALA A 153 27.95 -10.08 2.62
CA ALA A 153 27.64 -9.08 3.63
C ALA A 153 26.25 -8.44 3.42
N ILE A 154 25.85 -8.17 2.18
CA ILE A 154 24.48 -7.72 1.86
C ILE A 154 23.46 -8.79 2.23
N GLY A 155 23.72 -10.04 1.85
CA GLY A 155 22.88 -11.17 2.19
C GLY A 155 22.69 -11.33 3.70
N GLU A 156 23.77 -11.24 4.48
CA GLU A 156 23.73 -11.29 5.94
C GLU A 156 22.87 -10.17 6.54
N MET A 157 22.99 -8.93 6.02
CA MET A 157 22.13 -7.83 6.44
C MET A 157 20.65 -8.09 6.13
N TRP A 158 20.35 -8.70 4.99
CA TRP A 158 18.98 -8.90 4.50
C TRP A 158 18.28 -10.14 5.08
N LEU A 159 19.03 -11.21 5.35
CA LEU A 159 18.52 -12.53 5.66
C LEU A 159 19.01 -13.07 7.02
N GLY A 160 20.05 -12.47 7.61
CA GLY A 160 20.62 -12.85 8.91
C GLY A 160 21.71 -13.93 8.84
N GLY A 161 22.09 -14.43 10.03
CA GLY A 161 23.11 -15.48 10.20
C GLY A 161 22.65 -16.81 9.62
N GLY A 162 23.02 -17.07 8.38
CA GLY A 162 22.49 -18.16 7.56
C GLY A 162 22.22 -17.76 6.10
N SER A 163 22.46 -16.50 5.75
CA SER A 163 22.39 -16.05 4.36
C SER A 163 23.30 -16.89 3.45
N PRO A 164 22.83 -17.28 2.26
CA PRO A 164 23.71 -17.80 1.23
C PRO A 164 24.72 -16.72 0.79
N SER A 165 25.84 -17.15 0.20
CA SER A 165 26.90 -16.26 -0.30
C SER A 165 26.79 -15.95 -1.80
N SER A 166 25.98 -16.70 -2.55
CA SER A 166 25.79 -16.47 -3.98
C SER A 166 24.71 -15.42 -4.23
N VAL A 167 24.97 -14.49 -5.15
CA VAL A 167 24.06 -13.39 -5.50
C VAL A 167 22.68 -13.91 -5.91
N SER A 168 22.62 -14.98 -6.70
CA SER A 168 21.36 -15.57 -7.17
C SER A 168 20.55 -16.19 -6.03
N ALA A 169 21.19 -16.85 -5.07
CA ALA A 169 20.49 -17.42 -3.92
C ALA A 169 20.03 -16.34 -2.95
N ILE A 170 20.81 -15.27 -2.75
CA ILE A 170 20.40 -14.11 -1.94
C ILE A 170 19.17 -13.45 -2.57
N ALA A 171 19.19 -13.20 -3.88
CA ALA A 171 18.08 -12.57 -4.60
C ALA A 171 16.81 -13.44 -4.61
N ALA A 172 16.95 -14.77 -4.64
CA ALA A 172 15.81 -15.68 -4.58
C ALA A 172 15.21 -15.82 -3.17
N ALA A 173 16.02 -15.62 -2.12
CA ALA A 173 15.59 -15.72 -0.73
C ALA A 173 15.05 -14.40 -0.15
N ALA A 174 15.35 -13.26 -0.79
CA ALA A 174 14.86 -11.94 -0.43
C ALA A 174 13.47 -11.70 -1.03
#